data_AF-A0A951BJJ2-F1
#
_entry.id   AF-A0A951BJJ2-F1
#
_cell.length_a   1.000
_cell.length_b   1.000
_cell.length_c   1.000
_cell.angle_alpha   90.00
_cell.angle_beta   90.00
_cell.angle_gamma   90.00
#
_symmetry.space_group_name_H-M   'P 1'
#
loop_
_entity.id
_entity.type
_entity.pdbx_description
1 polymer ?
#
loop_
_entity_poly.entity_id
_entity_poly.type
_entity_poly.pdbx_seq_one_letter_code
_entity_poly.pdbx_strand_id
1 'polypeptide(L)' 'MRWGCLGLLAAVACSPASANDSTAELATGGLKFVASADIEMRSEDLFISTAEIRVGYRFFNNSG' A
#
# COMPACT_ATOMS: atom_id res chain seq x y z
N MET A 1 0.90 29.26 -22.02
CA MET A 1 1.73 28.57 -21.01
C MET A 1 0.94 27.88 -19.89
N ARG A 2 -0.14 28.47 -19.35
CA ARG A 2 -0.79 27.99 -18.10
C ARG A 2 -1.51 26.65 -18.20
N TRP A 3 -1.98 26.26 -19.39
CA TRP A 3 -2.75 25.02 -19.58
C TRP A 3 -1.87 23.77 -19.73
N GLY A 4 -0.66 23.91 -20.27
CA GLY A 4 0.30 22.79 -20.37
C GLY A 4 0.76 22.27 -19.01
N CYS A 5 0.92 23.17 -18.03
CA CYS A 5 1.23 22.79 -16.64
C CYS A 5 0.09 21.98 -16.00
N LEU A 6 -1.17 22.36 -16.27
CA LEU A 6 -2.33 21.65 -15.72
C LEU A 6 -2.47 20.24 -16.31
N GLY A 7 -2.21 20.09 -17.61
CA GLY A 7 -2.19 18.78 -18.27
C GLY A 7 -1.09 17.85 -17.73
N LEU A 8 0.10 18.38 -17.45
CA LEU A 8 1.20 17.61 -16.88
C LEU A 8 0.91 17.14 -15.45
N LEU A 9 0.31 18.00 -14.62
CA LEU A 9 -0.12 17.67 -13.25
C LEU A 9 -1.19 16.56 -13.24
N ALA A 10 -2.14 16.60 -14.17
CA ALA A 10 -3.17 15.56 -14.29
C ALA A 10 -2.58 14.19 -14.71
N ALA A 11 -1.55 14.18 -15.56
CA ALA A 11 -0.90 12.95 -15.98
C ALA A 11 -0.11 12.25 -14.85
N VAL A 12 0.55 13.03 -13.97
CA VAL A 12 1.29 12.48 -12.82
C VAL A 12 0.35 11.84 -11.79
N ALA A 13 -0.84 12.41 -11.60
CA ALA A 13 -1.86 11.90 -10.68
C ALA A 13 -2.48 10.55 -11.10
N CYS A 14 -2.28 10.11 -12.35
CA CYS A 14 -2.84 8.87 -12.88
C CYS A 14 -1.82 7.71 -12.89
N SER A 15 -0.67 7.87 -12.25
CA SER A 15 0.35 6.81 -12.17
C SER A 15 -0.19 5.63 -11.35
N PRO A 16 -0.01 4.36 -11.80
CA PRO A 16 -0.40 3.21 -11.00
C PRO A 16 0.37 3.23 -9.68
N ALA A 17 -0.35 3.09 -8.56
CA ALA A 17 0.27 2.94 -7.26
C ALA A 17 1.01 1.59 -7.21
N SER A 18 2.29 1.62 -6.84
CA SER A 18 3.00 0.38 -6.51
C SER A 18 2.41 -0.15 -5.21
N ALA A 19 1.88 -1.37 -5.23
CA ALA A 19 1.38 -2.01 -4.02
C ALA A 19 2.54 -2.21 -3.04
N ASN A 20 2.30 -1.94 -1.75
CA ASN A 20 3.21 -2.31 -0.70
C ASN A 20 2.80 -3.68 -0.14
N ASP A 21 3.42 -4.74 -0.65
CA ASP A 21 3.10 -6.12 -0.25
C ASP A 21 3.93 -6.62 0.96
N SER A 22 4.65 -5.72 1.64
CA SER A 22 5.46 -6.09 2.81
C SER A 22 4.59 -6.26 4.06
N THR A 23 4.76 -7.38 4.78
CA THR A 23 4.12 -7.59 6.10
C THR A 23 5.16 -7.56 7.21
N ALA A 24 4.78 -7.13 8.43
CA ALA A 24 5.68 -7.11 9.58
C ALA A 24 5.00 -7.59 10.87
N GLU A 25 5.75 -8.31 11.70
CA GLU A 25 5.37 -8.71 13.05
C GLU A 25 6.09 -7.83 14.09
N LEU A 26 5.39 -7.43 15.16
CA LEU A 26 6.00 -6.73 16.29
C LEU A 26 6.57 -7.75 17.29
N ALA A 27 7.88 -8.01 17.18
CA ALA A 27 8.60 -8.90 18.09
C ALA A 27 9.32 -8.12 19.20
N THR A 28 9.83 -8.81 20.21
CA THR A 28 10.61 -8.23 21.33
C THR A 28 11.84 -7.42 20.87
N GLY A 29 12.27 -7.56 19.62
CA GLY A 29 13.38 -6.82 19.00
C GLY A 29 12.99 -5.73 17.98
N GLY A 30 11.69 -5.42 17.82
CA GLY A 30 11.19 -4.43 16.85
C GLY A 30 10.38 -5.04 15.70
N LEU A 31 10.13 -4.24 14.66
CA LEU A 31 9.39 -4.68 13.47
C LEU A 31 10.22 -5.68 12.67
N LYS A 32 9.69 -6.90 12.50
CA LYS A 32 10.28 -7.94 11.66
C LYS A 32 9.45 -8.11 10.42
N PHE A 33 10.00 -7.75 9.26
CA PHE A 33 9.33 -8.01 7.99
C PHE A 33 9.32 -9.52 7.68
N VAL A 34 8.14 -10.09 7.42
CA VAL A 34 7.95 -11.52 7.14
C VAL A 34 7.36 -11.65 5.74
N ALA A 35 8.05 -12.37 4.86
CA ALA A 35 7.49 -12.85 3.60
C ALA A 35 7.11 -14.32 3.80
N SER A 36 5.81 -14.63 3.72
CA SER A 36 5.33 -16.01 3.77
C SER A 36 4.73 -16.36 2.41
N ALA A 37 5.22 -17.43 1.78
CA ALA A 37 4.71 -17.87 0.47
C ALA A 37 3.24 -18.32 0.54
N ASP A 38 2.78 -18.75 1.73
CA ASP A 38 1.41 -19.21 1.95
C ASP A 38 0.46 -18.07 2.32
N ILE A 39 0.96 -16.86 2.60
CA ILE A 39 0.13 -15.70 2.94
C ILE A 39 0.11 -14.73 1.77
N GLU A 40 -1.01 -14.71 1.06
CA GLU A 40 -1.20 -13.86 -0.11
C GLU A 40 -1.95 -12.57 0.29
N MET A 41 -1.38 -11.40 -0.02
CA MET A 41 -2.11 -10.13 0.10
C MET A 41 -3.15 -10.03 -1.02
N ARG A 42 -4.45 -9.95 -0.66
CA ARG A 42 -5.56 -9.90 -1.63
C ARG A 42 -6.05 -8.50 -1.92
N SER A 43 -6.02 -7.60 -0.93
CA SER A 43 -6.40 -6.21 -1.12
C SER A 43 -5.84 -5.30 -0.04
N GLU A 44 -5.50 -4.08 -0.44
CA GLU A 44 -5.23 -2.93 0.43
C GLU A 44 -6.34 -1.90 0.23
N ASP A 45 -6.88 -1.36 1.33
CA ASP A 45 -7.79 -0.22 1.36
C ASP A 45 -7.07 0.94 2.06
N LEU A 46 -6.62 1.92 1.27
CA LEU A 46 -5.86 3.07 1.75
C LEU A 46 -6.72 4.32 1.78
N PHE A 47 -6.86 4.90 2.97
CA PHE A 47 -7.50 6.20 3.19
C PHE A 47 -6.48 7.20 3.74
N ILE A 48 -6.38 8.36 3.07
CA ILE A 48 -5.47 9.45 3.46
C ILE A 48 -6.27 10.75 3.60
N SER A 49 -6.06 11.44 4.72
CA SER A 49 -6.56 12.78 4.97
C SER A 49 -5.52 13.61 5.73
N THR A 50 -5.81 14.90 5.93
CA THR A 50 -4.96 15.77 6.76
C THR A 50 -5.03 15.43 8.25
N ALA A 51 -6.10 14.77 8.70
CA ALA A 51 -6.31 14.42 10.10
C ALA A 51 -5.77 13.02 10.43
N GLU A 52 -5.90 12.07 9.50
CA GLU A 52 -5.50 10.68 9.72
C GLU A 52 -5.16 9.94 8.41
N ILE A 53 -4.40 8.86 8.58
CA ILE A 53 -4.11 7.85 7.57
C ILE A 53 -4.59 6.50 8.11
N ARG A 54 -5.32 5.74 7.28
CA ARG A 54 -5.83 4.42 7.62
C ARG A 54 -5.52 3.45 6.49
N VAL A 55 -5.08 2.25 6.86
CA VAL A 55 -4.77 1.19 5.89
C VAL A 55 -5.38 -0.12 6.37
N GLY A 56 -6.25 -0.70 5.54
CA GLY A 56 -6.87 -2.00 5.77
C GLY A 56 -6.30 -3.05 4.83
N TYR A 57 -5.76 -4.14 5.39
CA TYR A 57 -5.24 -5.26 4.61
C TYR A 57 -6.16 -6.47 4.70
N ARG A 58 -6.37 -7.18 3.58
CA ARG A 58 -6.91 -8.54 3.57
C ARG A 58 -5.88 -9.51 3.05
N PHE A 59 -5.60 -10.53 3.85
CA PHE A 59 -4.71 -11.63 3.52
C PHE A 59 -5.50 -12.92 3.35
N PHE A 60 -5.05 -13.78 2.45
CA PHE A 60 -5.54 -15.14 2.28
C PHE A 60 -4.45 -16.13 2.69
N ASN A 61 -4.84 -17.14 3.48
CA ASN A 61 -3.93 -18.21 3.89
C ASN A 61 -4.13 -19.42 2.97
N ASN A 62 -3.10 -19.74 2.19
CA ASN A 62 -3.01 -20.88 1.28
C ASN A 62 -2.42 -22.14 1.94
N SER A 63 -2.11 -22.12 3.25
CA SER A 63 -1.59 -23.29 3.97
C SER A 63 -2.65 -24.39 3.99
N GLY A 64 -2.37 -25.52 3.35
CA GLY A 64 -3.20 -26.74 3.33
C GLY A 64 -2.59 -27.86 4.15
#